data_AF-A0A818XRU6-F1
#
_entry.id   AF-A0A818XRU6-F1
#
_cell.length_a   1.000
_cell.length_b   1.000
_cell.length_c   1.000
_cell.angle_alpha   90.00
_cell.angle_beta   90.00
_cell.angle_gamma   90.00
#
_symmetry.space_group_name_H-M   'P 1'
#
loop_
_entity.id
_entity.type
_entity.pdbx_description
1 polymer ?
#
loop_
_entity_poly.entity_id
_entity_poly.type
_entity_poly.pdbx_seq_one_letter_code
_entity_poly.pdbx_strand_id
1 'polypeptide(L)'
;MATVTPSINTTSAAGSIITTPSSGDTHHGENKEAITLLWYDPNIDLRSDTAVTKQRLLDINHYTVFHKDLETCIIFIQSIQHEKVFLEAKKQMLDICRNYYRGNLRQLTTIDEFERHYQSIEAIRWYTKQSFIYKLVNKALKSEDIDMLYTFRFFIGDLSESLDREHKKMVLSGERTLTVYRGGKLSDDELKKFKDSI
;
A
#
# COMPACT_ATOMS: atom_id res chain seq x y z
N MET A 1 -65.96 -44.80 -0.12
CA MET A 1 -67.15 -44.05 -0.61
C MET A 1 -66.99 -42.62 -0.16
N ALA A 2 -67.20 -41.65 -1.06
CA ALA A 2 -66.88 -40.24 -0.88
C ALA A 2 -67.78 -39.51 0.15
N THR A 3 -67.41 -38.25 0.43
CA THR A 3 -68.11 -37.18 1.17
C THR A 3 -68.00 -37.26 2.71
N VAL A 4 -67.68 -36.20 3.46
CA VAL A 4 -68.52 -35.01 3.77
C VAL A 4 -67.63 -33.99 4.54
N THR A 5 -67.24 -32.85 3.94
CA THR A 5 -67.59 -31.43 4.28
C THR A 5 -66.99 -30.84 5.59
N PRO A 6 -67.29 -29.58 6.00
CA PRO A 6 -66.43 -28.40 5.86
C PRO A 6 -66.14 -27.71 7.22
N SER A 7 -65.34 -26.63 7.26
CA SER A 7 -65.61 -25.47 8.14
C SER A 7 -64.44 -24.47 8.14
N ILE A 8 -64.75 -23.24 7.73
CA ILE A 8 -63.99 -22.04 8.03
C ILE A 8 -64.47 -21.55 9.40
N ASN A 9 -63.54 -21.21 10.31
CA ASN A 9 -63.74 -20.17 11.32
C ASN A 9 -62.39 -19.60 11.82
N THR A 10 -62.18 -18.35 11.41
CA THR A 10 -61.51 -17.18 12.00
C THR A 10 -60.91 -17.32 13.42
N THR A 11 -59.65 -16.89 13.61
CA THR A 11 -59.22 -15.59 14.22
C THR A 11 -57.80 -15.65 14.83
N SER A 12 -56.98 -14.63 14.53
CA SER A 12 -55.85 -14.08 15.30
C SER A 12 -54.54 -14.89 15.49
N ALA A 13 -53.44 -14.41 14.87
CA ALA A 13 -52.29 -13.80 15.57
C ALA A 13 -50.99 -13.93 14.74
N ALA A 14 -50.26 -12.81 14.67
CA ALA A 14 -48.80 -12.65 14.55
C ALA A 14 -47.96 -13.72 13.82
N GLY A 15 -47.26 -13.30 12.76
CA GLY A 15 -46.18 -14.11 12.20
C GLY A 15 -45.54 -13.55 10.94
N SER A 16 -44.65 -12.55 11.11
CA SER A 16 -43.44 -12.31 10.33
C SER A 16 -43.40 -12.86 8.89
N ILE A 17 -43.71 -12.02 7.90
CA ILE A 17 -43.16 -12.19 6.55
C ILE A 17 -41.68 -11.84 6.66
N ILE A 18 -40.84 -12.87 6.63
CA ILE A 18 -39.42 -12.75 6.28
C ILE A 18 -39.38 -12.21 4.85
N THR A 19 -39.34 -10.88 4.74
CA THR A 19 -38.92 -10.21 3.51
C THR A 19 -37.42 -10.08 3.63
N THR A 20 -36.72 -10.93 2.87
CA THR A 20 -35.29 -10.81 2.59
C THR A 20 -34.98 -9.37 2.19
N PRO A 21 -34.07 -8.66 2.88
CA PRO A 21 -33.59 -7.37 2.41
C PRO A 21 -32.79 -7.60 1.14
N SER A 22 -33.28 -6.99 0.07
CA SER A 22 -32.64 -6.81 -1.23
C SER A 22 -31.14 -6.55 -1.08
N SER A 23 -30.36 -7.44 -1.70
CA SER A 23 -28.92 -7.38 -1.86
C SER A 23 -28.46 -6.02 -2.36
N GLY A 24 -27.39 -5.53 -1.75
CA GLY A 24 -26.78 -4.25 -2.06
C GLY A 24 -26.22 -4.20 -3.48
N ASP A 25 -26.48 -3.08 -4.16
CA ASP A 25 -25.77 -2.67 -5.35
C ASP A 25 -24.34 -2.24 -4.98
N THR A 26 -23.48 -3.24 -4.76
CA THR A 26 -22.04 -3.08 -4.92
C THR A 26 -21.70 -3.42 -6.36
N HIS A 27 -21.39 -2.42 -7.18
CA HIS A 27 -20.82 -2.65 -8.50
C HIS A 27 -19.52 -3.48 -8.37
N HIS A 28 -19.60 -4.79 -8.62
CA HIS A 28 -18.47 -5.73 -8.68
C HIS A 28 -17.73 -5.64 -10.03
N GLY A 29 -17.45 -4.42 -10.49
CA GLY A 29 -16.64 -4.17 -11.69
C GLY A 29 -15.25 -3.67 -11.29
N GLU A 30 -14.21 -4.13 -11.98
CA GLU A 30 -12.86 -3.56 -11.87
C GLU A 30 -12.89 -2.06 -12.17
N ASN A 31 -12.24 -1.24 -11.33
CA ASN A 31 -12.17 0.19 -11.56
C ASN A 31 -11.28 0.51 -12.79
N LYS A 32 -11.91 0.99 -13.87
CA LYS A 32 -11.21 1.44 -15.09
C LYS A 32 -10.75 2.90 -15.02
N GLU A 33 -11.18 3.66 -14.02
CA GLU A 33 -10.80 5.05 -13.83
C GLU A 33 -9.40 5.22 -13.20
N ALA A 34 -8.86 6.44 -13.31
CA ALA A 34 -7.58 6.82 -12.68
C ALA A 34 -7.75 7.25 -11.21
N ILE A 35 -8.98 7.57 -10.79
CA ILE A 35 -9.32 8.09 -9.47
C ILE A 35 -10.50 7.27 -8.93
N THR A 36 -10.44 6.86 -7.66
CA THR A 36 -11.56 6.29 -6.91
C THR A 36 -12.03 7.32 -5.89
N LEU A 37 -13.30 7.71 -5.92
CA LEU A 37 -13.88 8.52 -4.84
C LEU A 37 -14.39 7.60 -3.74
N LEU A 38 -13.94 7.82 -2.51
CA LEU A 38 -14.33 7.05 -1.34
C LEU A 38 -15.07 7.96 -0.36
N TRP A 39 -16.31 7.61 -0.02
CA TRP A 39 -17.09 8.32 1.00
C TRP A 39 -17.43 7.39 2.16
N TYR A 40 -16.89 7.72 3.33
CA TYR A 40 -17.23 7.09 4.60
C TYR A 40 -18.21 7.97 5.39
N ASP A 41 -19.39 7.42 5.70
CA ASP A 41 -20.37 8.03 6.60
C ASP A 41 -21.19 6.92 7.30
N PRO A 42 -21.07 6.76 8.64
CA PRO A 42 -21.84 5.77 9.40
C PRO A 42 -23.35 5.92 9.30
N ASN A 43 -23.82 7.13 8.97
CA ASN A 43 -25.23 7.49 8.94
C ASN A 43 -25.74 7.78 7.52
N ILE A 44 -25.04 7.28 6.48
CA ILE A 44 -25.30 7.66 5.08
C ILE A 44 -26.73 7.37 4.59
N ASP A 45 -27.46 6.45 5.22
CA ASP A 45 -28.86 6.14 4.87
C ASP A 45 -29.89 6.86 5.78
N LEU A 46 -29.43 7.45 6.88
CA LEU A 46 -30.28 8.00 7.94
C LEU A 46 -30.57 9.49 7.75
N ARG A 47 -29.84 10.18 6.86
CA ARG A 47 -30.01 11.60 6.59
C ARG A 47 -30.58 11.79 5.18
N SER A 48 -31.53 12.71 5.02
CA SER A 48 -32.20 12.92 3.73
C SER A 48 -31.32 13.62 2.66
N ASP A 49 -30.26 14.28 3.09
CA ASP A 49 -29.32 15.05 2.25
C ASP A 49 -28.21 14.18 1.63
N THR A 50 -27.96 12.99 2.17
CA THR A 50 -26.93 12.07 1.67
C THR A 50 -27.28 11.49 0.31
N ALA A 51 -28.57 11.32 0.00
CA ALA A 51 -29.03 10.84 -1.31
C ALA A 51 -28.65 11.81 -2.44
N VAL A 52 -28.81 13.12 -2.21
CA VAL A 52 -28.45 14.16 -3.18
C VAL A 52 -26.93 14.22 -3.36
N THR A 53 -26.18 14.13 -2.27
CA THR A 53 -24.71 14.12 -2.32
C THR A 53 -24.18 12.86 -2.99
N LYS A 54 -24.82 11.70 -2.77
CA LYS A 54 -24.48 10.43 -3.42
C LYS A 54 -24.65 10.52 -4.93
N GLN A 55 -25.76 11.10 -5.38
CA GLN A 55 -26.00 11.30 -6.80
C GLN A 55 -24.95 12.24 -7.43
N ARG A 56 -24.63 13.36 -6.76
CA ARG A 56 -23.60 14.29 -7.24
C ARG A 56 -22.22 13.65 -7.38
N LEU A 57 -21.84 12.77 -6.46
CA LEU A 57 -20.54 12.10 -6.52
C LEU A 57 -20.47 11.10 -7.66
N LEU A 58 -21.56 10.38 -7.93
CA LEU A 58 -21.67 9.50 -9.10
C LEU A 58 -21.66 10.27 -10.43
N ASP A 59 -22.19 11.50 -10.44
CA ASP A 59 -22.12 12.39 -11.61
C ASP A 59 -20.69 12.91 -11.87
N ILE A 60 -19.82 12.96 -10.85
CA ILE A 60 -18.43 13.42 -10.95
C ILE A 60 -17.46 12.29 -11.30
N ASN A 61 -17.69 11.08 -10.77
CA ASN A 61 -16.82 9.93 -10.97
C ASN A 61 -17.67 8.64 -11.05
N HIS A 62 -17.54 7.90 -12.15
CA HIS A 62 -18.37 6.71 -12.38
C HIS A 62 -18.03 5.57 -11.42
N TYR A 63 -16.87 5.62 -10.76
CA TYR A 63 -16.43 4.67 -9.74
C TYR A 63 -16.29 5.34 -8.36
N THR A 64 -17.44 5.47 -7.69
CA THR A 64 -17.52 5.94 -6.29
C THR A 64 -17.86 4.77 -5.36
N VAL A 65 -17.10 4.61 -4.28
CA VAL A 65 -17.29 3.56 -3.28
C VAL A 65 -17.76 4.17 -1.96
N PHE A 66 -18.82 3.60 -1.39
CA PHE A 66 -19.47 4.10 -0.18
C PHE A 66 -19.33 3.10 0.95
N HIS A 67 -18.84 3.55 2.11
CA HIS A 67 -18.68 2.72 3.29
C HIS A 67 -19.45 3.30 4.48
N LYS A 68 -20.23 2.44 5.15
CA LYS A 68 -20.91 2.76 6.41
C LYS A 68 -20.11 2.29 7.61
N ASP A 69 -19.42 1.17 7.42
CA ASP A 69 -18.61 0.53 8.42
C ASP A 69 -17.12 0.86 8.20
N LEU A 70 -16.45 1.22 9.29
CA LEU A 70 -15.05 1.66 9.27
C LEU A 70 -14.12 0.50 8.93
N GLU A 71 -14.42 -0.69 9.43
CA GLU A 71 -13.60 -1.88 9.25
C GLU A 71 -13.59 -2.29 7.77
N THR A 72 -14.76 -2.30 7.14
CA THR A 72 -14.93 -2.55 5.70
C THR A 72 -14.21 -1.48 4.85
N CYS A 73 -14.22 -0.22 5.28
CA CYS A 73 -13.50 0.87 4.61
C CYS A 73 -11.98 0.66 4.65
N ILE A 74 -11.46 0.27 5.82
CA ILE A 74 -10.04 -0.02 6.01
C ILE A 74 -9.63 -1.24 5.18
N ILE A 75 -10.42 -2.31 5.20
CA ILE A 75 -10.20 -3.51 4.38
C ILE A 75 -10.20 -3.14 2.90
N PHE A 76 -11.13 -2.30 2.44
CA PHE A 76 -11.17 -1.85 1.05
C PHE A 76 -9.90 -1.09 0.66
N ILE A 77 -9.49 -0.09 1.45
CA ILE A 77 -8.25 0.68 1.21
C ILE A 77 -7.03 -0.24 1.18
N GLN A 78 -6.96 -1.19 2.11
CA GLN A 78 -5.87 -2.17 2.19
C GLN A 78 -5.93 -3.21 1.06
N SER A 79 -7.12 -3.46 0.49
CA SER A 79 -7.34 -4.33 -0.67
C SER A 79 -7.05 -3.65 -2.01
N ILE A 80 -6.79 -2.34 -2.03
CA ILE A 80 -6.31 -1.64 -3.23
C ILE A 80 -4.87 -2.11 -3.46
N GLN A 81 -4.77 -3.24 -4.16
CA GLN A 81 -3.54 -3.95 -4.42
C GLN A 81 -2.71 -3.21 -5.48
N HIS A 82 -1.93 -2.24 -5.02
CA HIS A 82 -0.57 -1.91 -5.50
C HIS A 82 -0.30 -1.50 -6.96
N GLU A 83 -1.06 -1.86 -7.99
CA GLU A 83 -0.47 -1.82 -9.34
C GLU A 83 -0.31 -0.40 -9.92
N LYS A 84 -1.34 0.46 -9.84
CA LYS A 84 -1.27 1.84 -10.39
C LYS A 84 -0.39 2.79 -9.54
N VAL A 85 -0.55 2.78 -8.22
CA VAL A 85 0.18 3.70 -7.32
C VAL A 85 1.66 3.32 -7.22
N PHE A 86 1.97 2.02 -7.21
CA PHE A 86 3.35 1.53 -7.12
C PHE A 86 4.09 1.71 -8.46
N LEU A 87 3.40 1.53 -9.59
CA LEU A 87 3.97 1.84 -10.91
C LEU A 87 4.24 3.34 -11.07
N GLU A 88 3.34 4.20 -10.59
CA GLU A 88 3.54 5.65 -10.61
C GLU A 88 4.69 6.08 -9.68
N ALA A 89 4.79 5.52 -8.47
CA ALA A 89 5.92 5.79 -7.57
C ALA A 89 7.26 5.32 -8.15
N LYS A 90 7.30 4.13 -8.78
CA LYS A 90 8.48 3.62 -9.50
C LYS A 90 8.87 4.57 -10.63
N LYS A 91 7.90 4.98 -11.46
CA LYS A 91 8.14 5.85 -12.60
C LYS A 91 8.66 7.21 -12.17
N GLN A 92 8.01 7.85 -11.19
CA GLN A 92 8.47 9.12 -10.60
C GLN A 92 9.90 9.03 -10.08
N MET A 93 10.23 7.97 -9.33
CA MET A 93 11.57 7.72 -8.84
C MET A 93 12.58 7.62 -9.99
N LEU A 94 12.26 6.86 -11.04
CA LEU A 94 13.15 6.66 -12.19
C LEU A 94 13.34 7.94 -13.01
N ASP A 95 12.30 8.74 -13.20
CA ASP A 95 12.39 10.01 -13.91
C ASP A 95 13.29 11.01 -13.18
N ILE A 96 13.19 11.08 -11.85
CA ILE A 96 14.10 11.88 -11.01
C ILE A 96 15.54 11.36 -11.14
N CYS A 97 15.74 10.03 -11.11
CA CYS A 97 17.06 9.42 -11.29
C CYS A 97 17.66 9.73 -12.68
N ARG A 98 16.85 9.67 -13.75
CA ARG A 98 17.27 9.98 -15.13
C ARG A 98 17.68 11.44 -15.25
N ASN A 99 16.93 12.35 -14.64
CA ASN A 99 17.27 13.77 -14.62
C ASN A 99 18.56 14.02 -13.83
N TYR A 100 18.74 13.39 -12.67
CA TYR A 100 19.95 13.50 -11.86
C TYR A 100 21.21 13.01 -12.60
N TYR A 101 21.09 11.94 -13.38
CA TYR A 101 22.18 11.36 -14.17
C TYR A 101 22.16 11.78 -15.64
N ARG A 102 21.54 12.92 -15.98
CA ARG A 102 21.47 13.41 -17.36
C ARG A 102 22.88 13.50 -17.96
N GLY A 103 23.07 12.88 -19.13
CA GLY A 103 24.35 12.81 -19.83
C GLY A 103 25.30 11.71 -19.35
N ASN A 104 24.99 10.99 -18.26
CA ASN A 104 25.76 9.84 -17.82
C ASN A 104 25.16 8.53 -18.38
N LEU A 105 25.57 8.18 -19.61
CA LEU A 105 25.06 7.00 -20.31
C LEU A 105 25.15 5.71 -19.48
N ARG A 106 26.24 5.52 -18.73
CA ARG A 106 26.45 4.31 -17.92
C ARG A 106 25.42 4.17 -16.80
N GLN A 107 25.08 5.28 -16.14
CA GLN A 107 24.03 5.29 -15.12
C GLN A 107 22.64 5.14 -15.74
N LEU A 108 22.38 5.81 -16.88
CA LEU A 108 21.11 5.68 -17.61
C LEU A 108 20.84 4.23 -18.04
N THR A 109 21.83 3.51 -18.57
CA THR A 109 21.69 2.08 -18.89
C THR A 109 21.39 1.24 -17.64
N THR A 110 21.99 1.57 -16.50
CA THR A 110 21.71 0.87 -15.23
C THR A 110 20.28 1.15 -14.73
N ILE A 111 19.77 2.36 -14.96
CA ILE A 111 18.38 2.74 -14.66
C ILE A 111 17.41 1.97 -15.56
N ASP A 112 17.71 1.84 -16.86
CA ASP A 112 16.88 1.07 -17.79
C ASP A 112 16.90 -0.43 -17.49
N GLU A 113 18.05 -0.97 -17.05
CA GLU A 113 18.17 -2.35 -16.56
C GLU A 113 17.26 -2.57 -15.35
N PHE A 114 17.29 -1.64 -14.39
CA PHE A 114 16.43 -1.67 -13.21
C PHE A 114 14.95 -1.58 -13.59
N GLU A 115 14.56 -0.64 -14.46
CA GLU A 115 13.16 -0.45 -14.86
C GLU A 115 12.55 -1.74 -15.43
N ARG A 116 13.30 -2.44 -16.28
CA ARG A 116 12.83 -3.65 -16.99
C ARG A 116 12.87 -4.91 -16.14
N HIS A 117 13.87 -5.08 -15.28
CA HIS A 117 14.16 -6.37 -14.64
C HIS A 117 14.00 -6.36 -13.12
N TYR A 118 13.72 -5.21 -12.50
CA TYR A 118 13.55 -5.14 -11.06
C TYR A 118 12.30 -5.89 -10.58
N GLN A 119 12.48 -6.67 -9.52
CA GLN A 119 11.43 -7.33 -8.74
C GLN A 119 11.71 -7.07 -7.26
N SER A 120 10.65 -6.95 -6.44
CA SER A 120 10.76 -6.63 -5.01
C SER A 120 11.61 -7.64 -4.23
N ILE A 121 11.58 -8.93 -4.61
CA ILE A 121 12.40 -9.98 -3.98
C ILE A 121 13.91 -9.77 -4.17
N GLU A 122 14.30 -9.01 -5.21
CA GLU A 122 15.70 -8.68 -5.52
C GLU A 122 16.16 -7.36 -4.88
N ALA A 123 15.36 -6.73 -4.01
CA ALA A 123 15.67 -5.44 -3.40
C ALA A 123 17.04 -5.41 -2.70
N ILE A 124 17.35 -6.43 -1.89
CA ILE A 124 18.65 -6.54 -1.20
C ILE A 124 19.80 -6.64 -2.22
N ARG A 125 19.63 -7.39 -3.31
CA ARG A 125 20.64 -7.53 -4.37
C ARG A 125 20.90 -6.20 -5.06
N TRP A 126 19.85 -5.45 -5.39
CA TRP A 126 19.98 -4.12 -6.00
C TRP A 126 20.57 -3.07 -5.07
N TYR A 127 20.26 -3.16 -3.78
CA TYR A 127 20.83 -2.29 -2.76
C TYR A 127 22.32 -2.56 -2.51
N THR A 128 22.76 -3.81 -2.62
CA THR A 128 24.17 -4.18 -2.40
C THR A 128 25.02 -4.09 -3.68
N LYS A 129 24.42 -4.16 -4.87
CA LYS A 129 25.08 -3.90 -6.17
C LYS A 129 25.56 -2.45 -6.23
N GLN A 130 26.73 -2.22 -6.82
CA GLN A 130 27.25 -0.87 -7.09
C GLN A 130 26.46 -0.15 -8.19
N SER A 131 25.26 0.30 -7.86
CA SER A 131 24.29 0.91 -8.78
C SER A 131 23.86 2.30 -8.30
N PHE A 132 23.03 2.98 -9.11
CA PHE A 132 22.43 4.26 -8.73
C PHE A 132 21.59 4.15 -7.46
N ILE A 133 20.89 3.03 -7.27
CA ILE A 133 20.03 2.75 -6.11
C ILE A 133 20.83 2.85 -4.81
N TYR A 134 21.92 2.08 -4.70
CA TYR A 134 22.79 2.13 -3.52
C TYR A 134 23.24 3.56 -3.20
N LYS A 135 23.66 4.32 -4.21
CA LYS A 135 24.20 5.67 -4.04
C LYS A 135 23.14 6.66 -3.60
N LEU A 136 22.00 6.71 -4.30
CA LEU A 136 20.98 7.71 -4.07
C LEU A 136 20.17 7.42 -2.80
N VAL A 137 19.84 6.15 -2.53
CA VAL A 137 19.14 5.77 -1.30
C VAL A 137 20.02 6.04 -0.07
N ASN A 138 21.30 5.66 -0.09
CA ASN A 138 22.20 6.01 1.02
C ASN A 138 22.41 7.51 1.18
N LYS A 139 22.40 8.28 0.09
CA LYS A 139 22.46 9.73 0.16
C LYS A 139 21.21 10.28 0.87
N ALA A 140 20.03 9.81 0.50
CA ALA A 140 18.75 10.19 1.12
C ALA A 140 18.75 9.89 2.63
N LEU A 141 19.14 8.65 3.00
CA LEU A 141 19.20 8.22 4.39
C LEU A 141 20.21 9.03 5.22
N LYS A 142 21.36 9.39 4.65
CA LYS A 142 22.40 10.17 5.36
C LYS A 142 22.08 11.65 5.50
N SER A 143 21.31 12.21 4.58
CA SER A 143 20.97 13.63 4.56
C SER A 143 19.65 13.94 5.27
N GLU A 144 18.91 12.91 5.72
CA GLU A 144 17.55 13.04 6.28
C GLU A 144 16.62 13.87 5.39
N ASP A 145 16.90 13.87 4.08
CA ASP A 145 16.13 14.59 3.07
C ASP A 145 14.80 13.87 2.86
N ILE A 146 13.74 14.40 3.49
CA ILE A 146 12.39 13.82 3.50
C ILE A 146 11.85 13.69 2.08
N ASP A 147 12.11 14.67 1.20
CA ASP A 147 11.63 14.66 -0.18
C ASP A 147 12.32 13.55 -0.99
N MET A 148 13.62 13.37 -0.76
CA MET A 148 14.38 12.30 -1.40
C MET A 148 13.99 10.93 -0.84
N LEU A 149 13.73 10.81 0.47
CA LEU A 149 13.20 9.58 1.07
C LEU A 149 11.82 9.24 0.50
N TYR A 150 10.93 10.22 0.36
CA TYR A 150 9.63 10.04 -0.26
C TYR A 150 9.75 9.65 -1.74
N THR A 151 10.71 10.23 -2.46
CA THR A 151 11.01 9.83 -3.85
C THR A 151 11.41 8.36 -3.93
N PHE A 152 12.22 7.88 -3.00
CA PHE A 152 12.67 6.49 -2.94
C PHE A 152 11.70 5.55 -2.18
N ARG A 153 10.51 6.00 -1.79
CA ARG A 153 9.53 5.21 -1.02
C ARG A 153 9.21 3.85 -1.63
N PHE A 154 9.14 3.78 -2.97
CA PHE A 154 8.95 2.54 -3.72
C PHE A 154 10.02 1.50 -3.36
N PHE A 155 11.29 1.87 -3.50
CA PHE A 155 12.39 0.94 -3.27
C PHE A 155 12.66 0.70 -1.78
N ILE A 156 12.49 1.73 -0.94
CA ILE A 156 12.70 1.62 0.51
C ILE A 156 11.65 0.69 1.13
N GLY A 157 10.41 0.70 0.64
CA GLY A 157 9.38 -0.26 1.04
C GLY A 157 9.83 -1.70 0.76
N ASP A 158 10.17 -2.00 -0.49
CA ASP A 158 10.64 -3.34 -0.89
C ASP A 158 11.90 -3.79 -0.14
N LEU A 159 12.83 -2.86 0.11
CA LEU A 159 14.04 -3.15 0.88
C LEU A 159 13.70 -3.47 2.34
N SER A 160 12.80 -2.71 2.95
CA SER A 160 12.40 -2.89 4.36
C SER A 160 11.69 -4.23 4.55
N GLU A 161 10.74 -4.57 3.67
CA GLU A 161 10.08 -5.87 3.68
C GLU A 161 11.07 -7.02 3.47
N SER A 162 12.05 -6.83 2.59
CA SER A 162 13.08 -7.84 2.36
C SER A 162 14.00 -8.02 3.57
N LEU A 163 14.39 -6.94 4.25
CA LEU A 163 15.18 -7.03 5.48
C LEU A 163 14.39 -7.65 6.63
N ASP A 164 13.11 -7.33 6.79
CA ASP A 164 12.24 -7.92 7.80
C ASP A 164 12.08 -9.44 7.58
N ARG A 165 11.93 -9.87 6.33
CA ARG A 165 11.90 -11.30 5.97
C ARG A 165 13.21 -12.02 6.35
N GLU A 166 14.36 -11.44 6.05
CA GLU A 166 15.66 -12.03 6.43
C GLU A 166 15.87 -12.02 7.95
N HIS A 167 15.44 -10.96 8.63
CA HIS A 167 15.47 -10.88 10.09
C HIS A 167 14.60 -11.97 10.73
N LYS A 168 13.37 -12.17 10.24
CA LYS A 168 12.48 -13.25 10.70
C LYS A 168 13.13 -14.62 10.53
N LYS A 169 13.80 -14.89 9.41
CA LYS A 169 14.53 -16.15 9.20
C LYS A 169 15.64 -16.35 10.23
N MET A 170 16.42 -15.30 10.51
CA MET A 170 17.48 -15.34 11.52
C MET A 170 16.93 -15.60 12.94
N VAL A 171 15.81 -14.98 13.29
CA VAL A 171 15.16 -15.21 14.59
C VAL A 171 14.64 -16.65 14.69
N LEU A 172 14.06 -17.18 13.61
CA LEU A 172 13.56 -18.57 13.55
C LEU A 172 14.68 -19.61 13.63
N SER A 173 15.89 -19.30 13.14
CA SER A 173 17.06 -20.20 13.28
C SER A 173 17.67 -20.20 14.69
N GLY A 174 17.13 -19.40 15.61
CA GLY A 174 17.59 -19.34 17.01
C GLY A 174 18.72 -18.35 17.27
N GLU A 175 19.19 -17.64 16.24
CA GLU A 175 20.19 -16.58 16.40
C GLU A 175 19.54 -15.29 16.89
N ARG A 176 19.82 -14.90 18.13
CA ARG A 176 19.28 -13.68 18.75
C ARG A 176 20.21 -12.48 18.68
N THR A 177 21.48 -12.70 18.34
CA THR A 177 22.53 -11.69 18.34
C THR A 177 23.40 -11.82 17.11
N LEU A 178 23.51 -10.75 16.32
CA LEU A 178 24.42 -10.65 15.19
C LEU A 178 25.60 -9.75 15.55
N THR A 179 26.80 -10.30 15.63
CA THR A 179 28.02 -9.48 15.72
C THR A 179 28.47 -9.09 14.32
N VAL A 180 28.49 -7.80 14.03
CA VAL A 180 28.93 -7.24 12.73
C VAL A 180 30.12 -6.31 12.91
N TYR A 181 30.92 -6.18 11.86
CA TYR A 181 32.05 -5.27 11.80
C TYR A 181 31.86 -4.29 10.64
N ARG A 182 32.16 -3.01 10.87
CA ARG A 182 32.19 -1.98 9.81
C ARG A 182 33.49 -1.19 9.89
N GLY A 183 34.08 -0.92 8.73
CA GLY A 183 35.21 0.02 8.64
C GLY A 183 34.73 1.46 8.80
N GLY A 184 35.31 2.21 9.72
CA GLY A 184 35.12 3.66 9.87
C GLY A 184 36.39 4.41 9.49
N LYS A 185 36.24 5.57 8.83
CA LYS A 185 37.33 6.54 8.75
C LYS A 185 37.24 7.41 10.00
N LEU A 186 38.37 7.58 10.68
CA LEU A 186 38.51 8.39 11.87
C LEU A 186 39.62 9.40 11.61
N SER A 187 39.41 10.66 11.91
CA SER A 187 40.49 11.66 11.87
C SER A 187 41.51 11.38 12.98
N ASP A 188 42.74 11.88 12.82
CA ASP A 188 43.77 11.76 13.87
C ASP A 188 43.32 12.43 15.19
N ASP A 189 42.54 13.51 15.09
CA ASP A 189 41.98 14.22 16.25
C ASP A 189 40.92 13.38 16.99
N GLU A 190 40.02 12.73 16.25
CA GLU A 190 39.03 11.80 16.83
C GLU A 190 39.70 10.56 17.40
N LEU A 191 40.75 10.05 16.76
CA LEU A 191 41.54 8.93 17.26
C LEU A 191 42.22 9.28 18.58
N LYS A 192 42.75 10.49 18.71
CA LYS A 192 43.37 10.98 19.95
C LYS A 192 42.34 11.10 21.07
N LYS A 193 41.19 11.71 20.82
CA LYS A 193 40.07 11.76 21.78
C LYS A 193 39.60 10.38 22.22
N PHE A 194 39.56 9.43 21.30
CA PHE A 194 39.15 8.06 21.60
C PHE A 194 40.17 7.34 22.50
N LYS A 195 41.48 7.51 22.23
CA LYS A 195 42.55 6.98 23.08
C LYS A 195 42.56 7.58 24.48
N ASP A 196 42.25 8.87 24.60
CA ASP A 196 42.19 9.57 25.89
C ASP A 196 40.93 9.21 26.71
N SER A 197 39.97 8.48 26.12
CA SER A 197 38.71 8.05 26.74
C SER A 197 38.69 6.56 27.17
N ILE A 198 39.82 5.86 27.04
CA ILE A 198 40.04 4.47 27.48
C ILE A 198 41.03 4.48 28.65
#